data_AF-A0A955TPY7-F1
#
_entry.id   AF-A0A955TPY7-F1
#
_cell.length_a   1.000
_cell.length_b   1.000
_cell.length_c   1.000
_cell.angle_alpha   90.00
_cell.angle_beta   90.00
_cell.angle_gamma   90.00
#
_symmetry.space_group_name_H-M   'P 1'
#
loop_
_entity.id
_entity.type
_entity.pdbx_description
1 polymer ?
#
loop_
_entity_poly.entity_id
_entity_poly.type
_entity_poly.pdbx_seq_one_letter_code
_entity_poly.pdbx_strand_id
1 'polypeptide(L)'
;MNDPLPARVQTLLRLLSDPNEQIAQTIQEELAKMGTAVLPILETAKTEHPALAARLDQVIQDIHFPQLLVTFRQGLQESSLDWEQGAFLIARLRQPTLERTHYQRILDQFAEEF
;
A
#
# COMPACT_ATOMS: atom_id res chain seq x y z
N MET A 1 13.22 23.03 -10.61
CA MET A 1 14.09 22.24 -9.73
C MET A 1 13.63 20.80 -9.90
N ASN A 2 14.40 19.96 -10.63
CA ASN A 2 14.01 18.58 -10.88
C ASN A 2 14.09 17.82 -9.56
N ASP A 3 12.96 17.32 -9.08
CA ASP A 3 12.93 16.43 -7.92
C ASP A 3 13.77 15.17 -8.25
N PRO A 4 14.83 14.82 -7.49
CA PRO A 4 15.65 13.65 -7.77
C PRO A 4 14.94 12.32 -7.48
N LEU A 5 13.76 12.35 -6.87
CA LEU A 5 12.97 11.18 -6.50
C LEU A 5 12.72 10.21 -7.68
N PRO A 6 12.26 10.66 -8.87
CA PRO A 6 11.97 9.75 -9.98
C PRO A 6 13.22 9.06 -10.53
N ALA A 7 14.35 9.79 -10.62
CA ALA A 7 15.61 9.23 -11.11
C ALA A 7 16.17 8.17 -10.16
N ARG A 8 16.04 8.39 -8.85
CA ARG A 8 16.44 7.41 -7.83
C ARG A 8 15.55 6.17 -7.89
N VAL A 9 14.23 6.34 -7.96
CA VAL A 9 13.29 5.21 -8.07
C VAL A 9 13.55 4.39 -9.34
N GLN A 10 13.78 5.02 -10.49
CA GLN A 10 14.12 4.31 -11.73
C GLN A 10 15.42 3.49 -11.61
N THR A 11 16.42 4.02 -10.90
CA THR A 11 17.67 3.28 -10.64
C THR A 11 17.40 2.05 -9.78
N LEU A 12 16.62 2.22 -8.70
CA LEU A 12 16.22 1.11 -7.83
C LEU A 12 15.39 0.07 -8.58
N LEU A 13 14.44 0.47 -9.44
CA LEU A 13 13.65 -0.45 -10.26
C LEU A 13 14.51 -1.33 -11.16
N ARG A 14 15.61 -0.78 -11.72
CA ARG A 14 16.57 -1.59 -12.50
C ARG A 14 17.28 -2.62 -11.62
N LEU A 15 17.74 -2.23 -10.43
CA LEU A 15 18.39 -3.15 -9.50
C LEU A 15 17.41 -4.17 -8.89
N LEU A 16 16.11 -3.84 -8.83
CA LEU A 16 15.07 -4.77 -8.42
C LEU A 16 14.89 -5.92 -9.42
N SER A 17 15.36 -5.77 -10.67
CA SER A 17 15.35 -6.84 -11.68
C SER A 17 16.54 -7.80 -11.57
N ASP A 18 17.48 -7.55 -10.64
CA ASP A 18 18.66 -8.39 -10.46
C ASP A 18 18.25 -9.83 -10.09
N PRO A 19 18.85 -10.86 -10.72
CA PRO A 19 18.57 -12.26 -10.39
C PRO A 19 19.06 -12.67 -8.99
N ASN A 20 19.97 -11.90 -8.38
CA ASN A 20 20.40 -12.12 -7.01
C ASN A 20 19.32 -11.63 -6.03
N GLU A 21 18.62 -12.58 -5.42
CA GLU A 21 17.54 -12.29 -4.46
C GLU A 21 17.98 -11.43 -3.27
N GLN A 22 19.25 -11.49 -2.85
CA GLN A 22 19.74 -10.68 -1.75
C GLN A 22 19.91 -9.21 -2.14
N ILE A 23 20.29 -8.95 -3.40
CA ILE A 23 20.28 -7.61 -3.98
C ILE A 23 18.83 -7.13 -4.08
N ALA A 24 17.95 -7.92 -4.69
CA ALA A 24 16.55 -7.57 -4.85
C ALA A 24 15.87 -7.23 -3.51
N GLN A 25 16.09 -8.04 -2.46
CA GLN A 25 15.57 -7.80 -1.11
C GLN A 25 16.06 -6.46 -0.53
N THR A 26 17.36 -6.15 -0.67
CA THR A 26 17.92 -4.88 -0.22
C THR A 26 17.25 -3.70 -0.93
N ILE A 27 17.00 -3.83 -2.23
CA ILE A 27 16.33 -2.80 -3.03
C ILE A 27 14.86 -2.65 -2.64
N GLN A 28 14.16 -3.77 -2.35
CA GLN A 28 12.79 -3.74 -1.84
C GLN A 28 12.70 -2.94 -0.54
N GLU A 29 13.60 -3.21 0.41
CA GLU A 29 13.65 -2.47 1.67
C GLU A 29 13.94 -0.99 1.47
N GLU A 30 14.88 -0.63 0.58
CA GLU A 30 15.16 0.76 0.26
C GLU A 30 13.96 1.48 -0.36
N LEU A 31 13.23 0.82 -1.27
CA LEU A 31 11.99 1.36 -1.83
C LEU A 31 10.90 1.52 -0.76
N ALA A 32 10.75 0.53 0.14
CA ALA A 32 9.76 0.59 1.21
C ALA A 32 10.03 1.74 2.20
N LYS A 33 11.31 2.02 2.51
CA LYS A 33 11.72 3.17 3.35
C LYS A 33 11.35 4.52 2.75
N MET A 34 11.13 4.61 1.43
CA MET A 34 10.68 5.86 0.78
C MET A 34 9.19 6.15 1.06
N GLY A 35 8.44 5.19 1.58
CA GLY A 35 7.07 5.38 2.07
C GLY A 35 6.04 5.66 0.98
N THR A 36 4.93 6.32 1.34
CA THR A 36 3.79 6.52 0.43
C THR A 36 4.10 7.38 -0.80
N ALA A 37 5.14 8.23 -0.72
CA ALA A 37 5.50 9.15 -1.80
C ALA A 37 5.86 8.43 -3.12
N VAL A 38 6.34 7.19 -3.04
CA VAL A 38 6.72 6.41 -4.23
C VAL A 38 5.61 5.51 -4.77
N LEU A 39 4.50 5.32 -4.04
CA LEU A 39 3.41 4.43 -4.45
C LEU A 39 2.89 4.69 -5.87
N PRO A 40 2.62 5.94 -6.31
CA PRO A 40 2.13 6.18 -7.68
C PRO A 40 3.13 5.72 -8.76
N ILE A 41 4.42 5.88 -8.49
CA ILE A 41 5.50 5.46 -9.39
C ILE A 41 5.60 3.94 -9.43
N LEU A 42 5.48 3.27 -8.28
CA LEU A 42 5.52 1.81 -8.18
C LEU A 42 4.33 1.14 -8.88
N GLU A 43 3.12 1.71 -8.75
CA GLU A 43 1.93 1.20 -9.44
C GLU A 43 2.03 1.35 -10.96
N THR A 44 2.61 2.47 -11.42
CA THR A 44 2.92 2.68 -12.84
C THR A 44 3.95 1.67 -13.33
N ALA A 45 5.06 1.52 -12.60
CA ALA A 45 6.12 0.57 -12.94
C ALA A 45 5.63 -0.89 -12.95
N LYS A 46 4.69 -1.25 -12.06
CA LYS A 46 4.06 -2.58 -12.03
C LYS A 46 3.31 -2.86 -13.33
N THR A 47 2.61 -1.86 -13.84
CA THR A 47 1.85 -1.95 -15.09
C THR A 47 2.79 -2.02 -16.31
N GLU A 48 3.87 -1.23 -16.29
CA GLU A 48 4.85 -1.16 -17.38
C GLU A 48 5.81 -2.37 -17.42
N HIS A 49 6.05 -3.01 -16.28
CA HIS A 49 6.99 -4.11 -16.12
C HIS A 49 6.34 -5.33 -15.45
N PRO A 50 5.54 -6.12 -16.18
CA PRO A 50 4.85 -7.30 -15.63
C PRO A 50 5.79 -8.33 -14.97
N ALA A 51 7.03 -8.44 -15.45
CA ALA A 51 8.03 -9.34 -14.87
C ALA A 51 8.45 -8.93 -13.44
N LEU A 52 8.31 -7.64 -13.09
CA LEU A 52 8.60 -7.12 -11.75
C LEU A 52 7.36 -7.06 -10.86
N ALA A 53 6.17 -7.37 -11.39
CA ALA A 53 4.91 -7.13 -10.69
C ALA A 53 4.86 -7.76 -9.31
N ALA A 54 5.24 -9.03 -9.18
CA ALA A 54 5.26 -9.72 -7.88
C ALA A 54 6.22 -9.07 -6.87
N ARG A 55 7.41 -8.63 -7.32
CA ARG A 55 8.38 -7.95 -6.46
C ARG A 55 7.89 -6.56 -6.07
N LEU A 56 7.19 -5.86 -6.96
CA LEU A 56 6.62 -4.54 -6.71
C LEU A 56 5.40 -4.61 -5.79
N ASP A 57 4.54 -5.61 -5.94
CA ASP A 57 3.41 -5.84 -5.03
C ASP A 57 3.91 -6.04 -3.60
N GLN A 58 5.02 -6.77 -3.41
CA GLN A 58 5.63 -6.90 -2.08
C GLN A 58 6.08 -5.55 -1.50
N VAL A 59 6.76 -4.72 -2.29
CA VAL A 59 7.19 -3.38 -1.84
C VAL A 59 5.99 -2.50 -1.49
N ILE A 60 4.96 -2.51 -2.34
CA ILE A 60 3.71 -1.76 -2.12
C ILE A 60 3.05 -2.22 -0.82
N GLN A 61 2.99 -3.53 -0.57
CA GLN A 61 2.46 -4.09 0.67
C GLN A 61 3.30 -3.69 1.89
N ASP A 62 4.63 -3.72 1.78
CA ASP A 62 5.56 -3.33 2.85
C ASP A 62 5.45 -1.84 3.20
N ILE A 63 5.04 -1.00 2.25
CA ILE A 63 4.70 0.40 2.50
C ILE A 63 3.36 0.51 3.21
N HIS A 64 2.31 -0.15 2.69
CA HIS A 64 0.94 0.01 3.21
C HIS A 64 0.71 -0.59 4.59
N PHE A 65 1.25 -1.78 4.84
CA PHE A 65 0.92 -2.55 6.04
C PHE A 65 1.29 -1.83 7.35
N PRO A 66 2.50 -1.26 7.51
CA PRO A 66 2.85 -0.52 8.73
C PRO A 66 1.94 0.68 8.99
N GLN A 67 1.51 1.38 7.93
CA GLN A 67 0.62 2.54 8.04
C GLN A 67 -0.76 2.13 8.54
N LEU A 68 -1.29 1.05 7.97
CA LEU A 68 -2.57 0.48 8.38
C LEU A 68 -2.53 0.03 9.84
N LEU A 69 -1.44 -0.60 10.28
CA LEU A 69 -1.22 -0.96 11.68
C LEU A 69 -1.14 0.26 12.62
N VAL A 70 -0.58 1.38 12.17
CA VAL A 70 -0.57 2.63 12.95
C VAL A 70 -1.99 3.15 13.10
N THR A 71 -2.74 3.28 12.01
CA THR A 71 -4.14 3.74 12.02
C THR A 71 -5.01 2.85 12.90
N PHE A 72 -4.86 1.53 12.78
CA PHE A 72 -5.62 0.57 13.59
C PHE A 72 -5.32 0.72 15.08
N ARG A 73 -4.04 0.86 15.45
CA ARG A 73 -3.63 1.05 16.85
C ARG A 73 -4.13 2.37 17.43
N GLN A 74 -4.05 3.46 16.65
CA GLN A 74 -4.57 4.77 17.05
C GLN A 74 -6.08 4.71 17.31
N GLY A 75 -6.85 4.11 16.38
CA GLY A 75 -8.29 3.97 16.53
C GLY A 75 -8.70 3.16 17.77
N LEU A 76 -7.96 2.10 18.11
CA LEU A 76 -8.18 1.34 19.34
C LEU A 76 -7.86 2.15 20.61
N GLN A 77 -6.79 2.93 20.61
CA GLN A 77 -6.38 3.74 21.76
C GLN A 77 -7.36 4.89 22.04
N GLU A 78 -7.86 5.52 20.98
CA GLU A 78 -8.78 6.65 21.07
C GLU A 78 -10.24 6.22 21.30
N SER A 79 -10.52 4.90 21.29
CA SER A 79 -11.89 4.35 21.27
C SER A 79 -12.75 4.93 20.14
N SER A 80 -12.12 5.38 19.06
CA SER A 80 -12.76 5.99 17.89
C SER A 80 -13.09 4.97 16.79
N LEU A 81 -12.56 3.75 16.92
CA LEU A 81 -12.77 2.65 15.98
C LEU A 81 -13.98 1.80 16.36
N ASP A 82 -15.07 1.92 15.62
CA ASP A 82 -16.18 0.95 15.68
C ASP A 82 -15.89 -0.32 14.84
N TRP A 83 -16.81 -1.29 14.91
CA TRP A 83 -16.67 -2.57 14.18
C TRP A 83 -16.63 -2.41 12.67
N GLU A 84 -17.40 -1.46 12.14
CA GLU A 84 -17.45 -1.19 10.70
C GLU A 84 -16.09 -0.63 10.25
N GLN A 85 -15.58 0.38 10.97
CA GLN A 85 -14.26 0.98 10.77
C GLN A 85 -13.14 -0.05 10.83
N GLY A 86 -13.17 -0.93 11.84
CA GLY A 86 -12.21 -2.02 11.97
C GLY A 86 -12.25 -3.00 10.80
N ALA A 87 -13.44 -3.39 10.34
CA ALA A 87 -13.60 -4.28 9.20
C ALA A 87 -13.04 -3.67 7.91
N PHE A 88 -13.29 -2.37 7.65
CA PHE A 88 -12.72 -1.69 6.48
C PHE A 88 -11.21 -1.53 6.55
N LEU A 89 -10.64 -1.28 7.73
CA LEU A 89 -9.19 -1.28 7.89
C LEU A 89 -8.60 -2.65 7.55
N ILE A 90 -9.20 -3.76 8.02
CA ILE A 90 -8.71 -5.10 7.67
C ILE A 90 -8.83 -5.35 6.15
N ALA A 91 -9.94 -4.97 5.52
CA ALA A 91 -10.15 -5.18 4.09
C ALA A 91 -9.11 -4.44 3.22
N ARG A 92 -8.62 -3.29 3.67
CA ARG A 92 -7.57 -2.51 2.99
C ARG A 92 -6.21 -3.20 2.94
N LEU A 93 -5.99 -4.27 3.72
CA LEU A 93 -4.81 -5.11 3.58
C LEU A 93 -4.72 -5.79 2.21
N ARG A 94 -5.88 -6.12 1.60
CA ARG A 94 -5.93 -6.75 0.27
C ARG A 94 -6.33 -5.80 -0.84
N GLN A 95 -7.11 -4.77 -0.50
CA GLN A 95 -7.55 -3.75 -1.45
C GLN A 95 -7.25 -2.35 -0.89
N PRO A 96 -6.03 -1.82 -1.05
CA PRO A 96 -5.64 -0.53 -0.48
C PRO A 96 -6.53 0.64 -0.92
N THR A 97 -7.07 0.57 -2.15
CA THR A 97 -7.93 1.58 -2.76
C THR A 97 -9.43 1.41 -2.42
N LEU A 98 -9.78 0.59 -1.43
CA LEU A 98 -11.16 0.35 -1.05
C LEU A 98 -11.85 1.63 -0.55
N GLU A 99 -12.90 2.03 -1.27
CA GLU A 99 -13.74 3.19 -0.98
C GLU A 99 -14.79 2.86 0.08
N ARG A 100 -14.46 3.11 1.36
CA ARG A 100 -15.34 2.84 2.51
C ARG A 100 -16.74 3.43 2.31
N THR A 101 -16.85 4.72 1.96
CA THR A 101 -18.11 5.47 1.87
C THR A 101 -19.14 4.84 0.92
N HIS A 102 -18.69 4.10 -0.10
CA HIS A 102 -19.61 3.37 -0.98
C HIS A 102 -20.31 2.23 -0.24
N TYR A 103 -19.54 1.42 0.48
CA TYR A 103 -20.04 0.25 1.19
C TYR A 103 -20.81 0.60 2.46
N GLN A 104 -20.43 1.67 3.16
CA GLN A 104 -21.21 2.14 4.33
C GLN A 104 -22.66 2.44 3.93
N ARG A 105 -22.85 3.15 2.81
CA ARG A 105 -24.21 3.46 2.30
C ARG A 105 -25.04 2.20 2.01
N ILE A 106 -24.41 1.13 1.54
CA ILE A 106 -25.09 -0.15 1.30
C ILE A 106 -25.48 -0.81 2.62
N LEU A 107 -24.57 -0.80 3.61
CA LEU A 107 -24.82 -1.36 4.93
C LEU A 107 -25.90 -0.58 5.69
N ASP A 108 -25.88 0.75 5.59
CA ASP A 108 -26.90 1.64 6.17
C ASP A 108 -28.27 1.37 5.55
N GLN A 109 -28.35 1.22 4.22
CA GLN A 109 -29.60 0.85 3.55
C GLN A 109 -30.14 -0.49 4.05
N PHE A 110 -29.27 -1.50 4.20
CA PHE A 110 -29.71 -2.79 4.75
C PHE A 110 -30.17 -2.68 6.20
N ALA A 111 -29.55 -1.83 7.02
CA ALA A 111 -29.97 -1.63 8.41
C ALA A 111 -31.36 -0.97 8.51
N GLU A 112 -31.74 -0.11 7.56
CA GLU A 112 -33.07 0.52 7.49
C GLU A 112 -34.18 -0.42 7.00
N GLU A 113 -33.84 -1.54 6.36
CA GLU A 113 -34.79 -2.54 5.85
C GLU A 113 -35.25 -3.56 6.94
N PHE A 114 -34.70 -3.50 8.16
CA PHE A 114 -35.04 -4.36 9.31
C PHE A 114 -35.56 -3.56 10.52
#